data_AF-A0A383DRB2-F1
#
_entry.id   AF-A0A383DRB2-F1
#
_cell.length_a   1.000
_cell.length_b   1.000
_cell.length_c   1.000
_cell.angle_alpha   90.00
_cell.angle_beta   90.00
_cell.angle_gamma   90.00
#
_symmetry.space_group_name_H-M   'P 1'
#
loop_
_entity.id
_entity.type
_entity.pdbx_description
1 polymer ?
#
loop_
_entity_poly.entity_id
_entity_poly.type
_entity_poly.pdbx_seq_one_letter_code
_entity_poly.pdbx_strand_id
1 'polypeptide(L)'
;MHSLPTALTLSRFVFGIIVAALLCIESNTAVLIAVILFVLGSLSDAADGAFARRQENPSKFGAFLDPIADKFLVFIVLISLVFNYDSLYI
;
A
#
# COMPACT_ATOMS: atom_id res chain seq x y z
N MET A 1 9.60 -5.90 21.13
CA MET A 1 9.90 -6.39 19.76
C MET A 1 8.78 -6.07 18.75
N HIS A 2 7.91 -5.08 19.01
CA HIS A 2 6.92 -4.59 18.04
C HIS A 2 6.95 -3.07 18.04
N SER A 3 7.64 -2.48 17.07
CA SER A 3 7.60 -1.04 16.83
C SER A 3 6.41 -0.76 15.90
N LEU A 4 5.48 0.11 16.32
CA LEU A 4 4.33 0.58 15.51
C LEU A 4 4.66 0.82 14.02
N PRO A 5 5.80 1.45 13.67
CA PRO A 5 6.18 1.69 12.29
C PRO A 5 6.26 0.40 11.46
N THR A 6 6.79 -0.69 12.04
CA THR A 6 6.92 -1.97 11.35
C THR A 6 5.58 -2.62 11.04
N ALA A 7 4.57 -2.42 11.89
CA ALA A 7 3.23 -2.95 11.66
C ALA A 7 2.52 -2.22 10.51
N LEU A 8 2.74 -0.91 10.37
CA LEU A 8 2.19 -0.12 9.26
C LEU A 8 2.95 -0.34 7.95
N THR A 9 4.27 -0.50 7.98
CA THR A 9 5.00 -0.91 6.78
C THR A 9 4.48 -2.27 6.27
N LEU A 10 4.17 -3.20 7.18
CA LEU A 10 3.58 -4.49 6.83
C LEU A 10 2.15 -4.35 6.26
N SER A 11 1.36 -3.41 6.80
CA SER A 11 0.00 -3.18 6.31
C SER A 11 -0.03 -2.67 4.87
N ARG A 12 0.99 -1.91 4.42
CA ARG A 12 1.11 -1.49 3.00
C ARG A 12 1.28 -2.65 2.04
N PHE A 13 2.06 -3.66 2.41
CA PHE A 13 2.17 -4.88 1.59
C PHE A 13 0.81 -5.57 1.47
N VAL A 14 0.07 -5.68 2.58
CA VAL A 14 -1.27 -6.28 2.59
C VAL A 14 -2.24 -5.46 1.74
N PHE A 15 -2.26 -4.13 1.88
CA PHE A 15 -3.09 -3.26 1.04
C PHE A 15 -2.73 -3.39 -0.44
N GLY A 16 -1.45 -3.41 -0.80
CA GLY A 16 -1.02 -3.58 -2.19
C GLY A 16 -1.51 -4.90 -2.79
N ILE A 17 -1.43 -6.00 -2.04
CA ILE A 17 -1.94 -7.31 -2.49
C ILE A 17 -3.47 -7.28 -2.66
N ILE A 18 -4.21 -6.68 -1.71
CA ILE A 18 -5.67 -6.58 -1.78
C ILE A 18 -6.11 -5.72 -2.97
N VAL A 19 -5.46 -4.56 -3.18
CA VAL A 19 -5.74 -3.68 -4.32
C VAL A 19 -5.47 -4.41 -5.63
N ALA A 20 -4.33 -5.10 -5.74
CA ALA A 20 -3.99 -5.89 -6.92
C ALA A 20 -5.03 -6.99 -7.20
N ALA A 21 -5.50 -7.69 -6.17
CA ALA A 21 -6.53 -8.71 -6.29
C ALA A 21 -7.89 -8.14 -6.72
N LEU A 22 -8.29 -6.98 -6.17
CA LEU A 22 -9.53 -6.30 -6.56
C LEU A 22 -9.50 -5.80 -8.00
N LEU A 23 -8.34 -5.35 -8.50
CA LEU A 23 -8.17 -4.92 -9.89
C LEU A 23 -8.24 -6.07 -10.91
N CYS A 24 -8.10 -7.32 -10.46
CA CYS A 24 -8.32 -8.51 -11.31
C CYS A 24 -9.80 -8.93 -11.41
N ILE A 25 -10.70 -8.24 -10.69
CA ILE A 25 -12.14 -8.52 -10.74
C ILE A 25 -12.78 -7.53 -11.72
N GLU A 26 -13.42 -8.04 -12.77
CA GLU A 26 -14.14 -7.25 -13.79
C GLU A 26 -15.42 -6.62 -13.22
N SER A 27 -15.29 -5.65 -12.31
CA SER A 27 -16.39 -4.97 -11.65
C SER A 27 -16.04 -3.53 -11.31
N ASN A 28 -16.85 -2.58 -11.78
CA ASN A 28 -16.69 -1.15 -11.45
C ASN A 28 -16.67 -0.90 -9.93
N THR A 29 -17.44 -1.67 -9.16
CA THR A 29 -17.45 -1.57 -7.69
C THR A 29 -16.12 -2.05 -7.09
N ALA A 30 -15.55 -3.14 -7.61
CA ALA A 30 -14.25 -3.65 -7.15
C ALA A 30 -13.12 -2.65 -7.47
N VAL A 31 -13.13 -2.07 -8.66
CA VAL A 31 -12.19 -1.00 -9.05
C VAL A 31 -12.33 0.21 -8.13
N LEU A 32 -13.56 0.66 -7.83
CA LEU A 32 -13.77 1.80 -6.91
C LEU A 32 -13.22 1.51 -5.51
N ILE A 33 -13.47 0.31 -4.97
CA ILE A 33 -12.93 -0.11 -3.67
C ILE A 33 -11.40 -0.16 -3.71
N ALA A 34 -10.81 -0.67 -4.81
CA ALA A 34 -9.37 -0.73 -5.00
C ALA A 34 -8.73 0.67 -4.98
N VAL A 35 -9.35 1.66 -5.65
CA VAL A 35 -8.89 3.05 -5.63
C VAL A 35 -8.95 3.63 -4.21
N ILE A 36 -10.05 3.42 -3.49
CA ILE A 36 -10.19 3.90 -2.10
C ILE A 36 -9.10 3.29 -1.20
N LEU A 37 -8.87 1.98 -1.29
CA LEU A 37 -7.83 1.29 -0.51
C LEU A 37 -6.42 1.74 -0.87
N PHE A 38 -6.15 2.00 -2.16
CA PHE A 38 -4.87 2.53 -2.61
C PHE A 38 -4.60 3.92 -2.03
N VAL A 39 -5.61 4.81 -2.05
CA VAL A 39 -5.51 6.15 -1.46
C VAL A 39 -5.29 6.06 0.06
N LEU A 40 -6.04 5.21 0.76
CA LEU A 40 -5.87 5.02 2.20
C LEU A 40 -4.48 4.45 2.55
N GLY A 41 -3.99 3.46 1.79
CA GLY A 41 -2.66 2.90 1.95
C GLY A 41 -1.55 3.93 1.72
N SER A 42 -1.71 4.79 0.71
CA SER A 42 -0.79 5.90 0.42
C SER A 42 -0.82 6.97 1.51
N LEU A 43 -2.01 7.31 2.03
CA LEU A 43 -2.15 8.30 3.11
C LEU A 43 -1.58 7.79 4.45
N SER A 44 -1.62 6.48 4.67
CA SER A 44 -1.02 5.83 5.84
C SER A 44 0.50 6.02 5.91
N ASP A 45 1.17 6.30 4.79
CA ASP A 45 2.61 6.66 4.74
C ASP A 45 2.93 8.02 5.38
N ALA A 46 2.12 9.04 5.06
CA ALA A 46 2.27 10.36 5.65
C ALA A 46 2.02 10.34 7.17
N ALA A 47 1.08 9.49 7.63
CA ALA A 47 0.79 9.31 9.04
C ALA A 47 1.97 8.64 9.79
N ASP A 48 2.63 7.66 9.17
CA ASP A 48 3.80 6.98 9.74
C ASP A 48 5.00 7.89 9.91
N GLY A 49 5.30 8.71 8.89
CA GLY A 49 6.38 9.69 8.98
C GLY A 49 6.14 10.73 10.08
N ALA A 50 4.88 11.02 10.43
CA ALA A 50 4.54 11.92 11.54
C ALA A 50 4.67 11.23 12.90
N PHE A 51 4.30 9.95 13.02
CA PHE A 51 4.39 9.19 14.27
C PHE A 51 5.83 8.74 14.57
N ALA A 52 6.60 8.34 13.57
CA ALA A 52 8.00 7.93 13.70
C ALA A 52 8.88 9.09 14.18
N ARG A 53 8.59 10.34 13.77
CA ARG A 53 9.28 11.55 14.24
C ARG A 53 9.04 11.86 15.72
N ARG A 54 8.00 11.30 16.34
CA ARG A 54 7.68 11.47 17.76
C ARG A 54 8.18 10.32 18.64
N GLN A 55 8.76 9.26 18.06
CA GLN A 55 9.33 8.16 18.84
C GLN A 55 10.77 8.45 19.21
N GLU A 56 11.07 8.32 20.51
CA GLU A 56 12.43 8.48 21.05
C GLU A 56 13.38 7.35 20.62
N ASN A 57 12.85 6.21 20.16
CA ASN A 57 13.65 5.05 19.79
C ASN A 57 13.16 4.40 18.47
N PRO A 58 13.52 4.97 17.31
CA PRO A 58 13.07 4.49 16.01
C PRO A 58 13.69 3.13 15.65
N SER A 59 12.88 2.25 15.08
CA SER A 59 13.32 0.93 14.60
C SER A 59 14.10 1.06 13.28
N LYS A 60 15.39 0.68 13.30
CA LYS A 60 16.25 0.64 12.10
C LYS A 60 15.68 -0.24 10.98
N PHE A 61 14.98 -1.31 11.36
CA PHE A 61 14.36 -2.23 10.41
C PHE A 61 13.13 -1.62 9.74
N GLY A 62 12.27 -0.91 10.50
CA GLY A 62 11.12 -0.20 9.94
C GLY A 62 11.55 0.89 8.96
N ALA A 63 12.55 1.70 9.34
CA ALA A 63 13.09 2.75 8.47
C ALA A 63 13.71 2.21 7.17
N PHE A 64 14.26 0.99 7.19
CA PHE A 64 14.75 0.32 5.98
C PHE A 64 13.62 -0.22 5.10
N LEU A 65 12.54 -0.73 5.70
CA LEU A 65 11.41 -1.28 4.96
C LEU A 65 10.51 -0.22 4.34
N ASP A 66 10.40 0.98 4.91
CA ASP A 66 9.50 2.03 4.41
C ASP A 66 9.71 2.37 2.92
N PRO A 67 10.94 2.66 2.43
CA PRO A 67 11.18 2.94 1.01
C PRO A 67 10.89 1.74 0.09
N ILE A 68 10.92 0.52 0.64
CA ILE A 68 10.62 -0.72 -0.10
C ILE A 68 9.11 -0.87 -0.22
N ALA A 69 8.38 -0.68 0.88
CA ALA A 69 6.92 -0.78 0.91
C ALA A 69 6.25 0.30 0.04
N ASP A 70 6.80 1.52 0.04
CA ASP A 70 6.33 2.62 -0.81
C ASP A 70 6.40 2.25 -2.31
N LYS A 71 7.56 1.74 -2.75
CA LYS A 71 7.73 1.27 -4.14
C LYS A 71 6.89 0.02 -4.45
N PHE A 72 6.72 -0.87 -3.49
CA PHE A 72 5.93 -2.10 -3.67
C PHE A 72 4.47 -1.79 -3.99
N LEU A 73 3.84 -0.90 -3.22
CA LEU A 73 2.43 -0.53 -3.40
C LEU A 73 2.18 0.03 -4.81
N VAL A 74 3.06 0.91 -5.28
CA VAL A 74 2.94 1.51 -6.61
C VAL A 74 3.20 0.46 -7.71
N PHE A 75 4.27 -0.34 -7.58
CA PHE A 75 4.60 -1.32 -8.62
C PHE A 75 3.53 -2.39 -8.79
N ILE A 76 2.99 -2.93 -7.71
CA ILE A 76 2.00 -4.00 -7.81
C ILE A 76 0.70 -3.51 -8.46
N VAL A 77 0.31 -2.26 -8.18
CA VAL A 77 -0.84 -1.62 -8.82
C VAL A 77 -0.60 -1.37 -10.30
N LEU A 78 0.57 -0.83 -10.67
CA LEU A 78 0.92 -0.60 -12.08
C LEU A 78 0.96 -1.90 -12.87
N ILE A 79 1.56 -2.95 -12.29
CA ILE A 79 1.58 -4.29 -12.89
C ILE A 79 0.13 -4.78 -13.10
N SER A 80 -0.70 -4.76 -12.06
CA SER A 80 -2.12 -5.16 -12.17
C SER A 80 -2.86 -4.36 -13.25
N LEU A 81 -2.61 -3.06 -13.38
CA LEU A 81 -3.26 -2.22 -14.38
C LEU A 81 -2.83 -2.57 -15.81
N VAL A 82 -1.54 -2.88 -16.02
CA VAL A 82 -1.03 -3.33 -17.33
C VAL A 82 -1.63 -4.67 -17.73
N PHE A 83 -1.73 -5.61 -16.78
CA PHE A 83 -2.29 -6.95 -17.06
C PHE A 83 -3.82 -6.96 -17.22
N ASN A 84 -4.53 -6.04 -16.56
CA ASN A 84 -6.00 -5.96 -16.59
C ASN A 84 -6.49 -4.75 -17.41
N TYR A 85 -5.69 -4.27 -18.37
CA TYR A 85 -6.03 -3.11 -19.18
C TYR A 85 -7.39 -3.28 -19.89
N ASP A 86 -7.67 -4.48 -20.40
CA ASP A 86 -8.94 -4.79 -21.09
C ASP A 86 -10.14 -4.78 -20.13
N SER A 87 -9.96 -5.15 -18.86
CA SER A 87 -11.03 -5.09 -17.84
C SER A 87 -11.39 -3.67 -17.41
N LEU A 88 -10.51 -2.69 -17.66
CA LEU A 88 -10.72 -1.28 -17.30
C LEU A 88 -11.37 -0.47 -18.42
N TYR A 89 -11.29 -0.95 -19.67
CA TYR A 89 -11.99 -0.40 -20.83
C TYR A 89 -13.28 -1.20 -21.09
N ILE A 90 -14.32 -0.91 -20.30
CA ILE A 90 -15.72 -1.24 -20.65
C ILE A 90 -16.36 -0.02 -21.30
#